data_AF-A0A0F8GWL4-F1
#
_entry.id   AF-A0A0F8GWL4-F1
#
_cell.length_a   1.000
_cell.length_b   1.000
_cell.length_c   1.000
_cell.angle_alpha   90.00
_cell.angle_beta   90.00
_cell.angle_gamma   90.00
#
_symmetry.space_group_name_H-M   'P 1'
#
loop_
_entity.id
_entity.type
_entity.pdbx_description
1 polymer ?
#
loop_
_entity_poly.entity_id
_entity_poly.type
_entity_poly.pdbx_seq_one_letter_code
_entity_poly.pdbx_strand_id
1 'polypeptide(L)'
;MKIRLKGTNLLPVALFLLIMLAVPVLGAQEETLNETKYADTSGVISVDKAEEVAAYSIKEISGSISDLSEWKDATVELSTIYYDFDGNRSAYSFNVMKNKQQAGYIFISATKDNYPVLEFSKGKIPNEIPELTIRSKSLAKERADKEDLTVGEMKPLYLGPTFYYAEYTLTDTKGKAKEKVIVDLPFSTVVDFNKSNVSVPEDKKDYYFNDTSLQQQREIRKQDANAKWKSIEERMTMETIPAGYTSTRSIGYIYDVPNYP
;
A
#
# COMPACT_ATOMS: atom_id res chain seq x y z
N MET A 1 29.82 79.49 13.83
CA MET A 1 28.69 80.03 13.03
C MET A 1 27.82 78.86 12.59
N LYS A 2 26.59 78.77 13.13
CA LYS A 2 25.60 77.74 12.78
C LYS A 2 24.89 78.14 11.49
N ILE A 3 24.76 77.25 10.51
CA ILE A 3 23.56 77.18 9.66
C ILE A 3 23.25 75.70 9.36
N ARG A 4 22.11 75.24 9.88
CA ARG A 4 21.37 74.07 9.37
C ARG A 4 20.40 74.59 8.30
N LEU A 5 20.25 73.86 7.20
CA LEU A 5 19.11 74.01 6.29
C LEU A 5 18.51 72.63 6.01
N LYS A 6 17.18 72.57 6.18
CA LYS A 6 16.30 71.42 6.04
C LYS A 6 15.90 71.21 4.58
N GLY A 7 15.90 69.94 4.16
CA GLY A 7 14.83 69.26 3.39
C GLY A 7 14.52 69.70 1.96
N THR A 8 14.53 68.75 1.02
CA THR A 8 13.32 68.23 0.34
C THR A 8 13.70 67.09 -0.64
N ASN A 9 12.70 66.25 -0.89
CA ASN A 9 12.75 64.93 -1.54
C ASN A 9 13.18 64.96 -3.01
N LEU A 10 13.82 63.88 -3.49
CA LEU A 10 13.44 63.09 -4.68
C LEU A 10 14.56 62.08 -5.00
N LEU A 11 14.18 60.80 -5.12
CA LEU A 11 15.03 59.65 -5.45
C LEU A 11 15.82 59.86 -6.76
N PRO A 12 16.99 59.22 -6.89
CA PRO A 12 17.00 58.08 -7.81
C PRO A 12 17.67 56.83 -7.26
N VAL A 13 17.03 55.71 -7.58
CA VAL A 13 17.56 54.35 -7.79
C VAL A 13 19.10 54.27 -7.75
N ALA A 14 19.64 53.66 -6.71
CA ALA A 14 21.01 53.18 -6.69
C ALA A 14 21.07 51.84 -5.96
N LEU A 15 21.00 50.79 -6.78
CA LEU A 15 21.56 49.46 -6.60
C LEU A 15 22.65 49.39 -5.51
N PHE A 16 22.35 48.73 -4.39
CA PHE A 16 23.38 48.19 -3.49
C PHE A 16 23.05 46.74 -3.15
N LEU A 17 23.70 45.86 -3.92
CA LEU A 17 23.96 44.46 -3.61
C LEU A 17 24.86 44.40 -2.35
N LEU A 18 24.34 43.83 -1.27
CA LEU A 18 25.12 43.50 -0.07
C LEU A 18 24.73 42.10 0.44
N ILE A 19 25.48 41.16 -0.13
CA ILE A 19 26.06 39.92 0.43
C ILE A 19 25.69 39.58 1.89
N MET A 20 25.45 38.27 2.10
CA MET A 20 25.54 37.42 3.32
C MET A 20 24.17 36.79 3.66
N LEU A 21 24.01 35.47 3.80
CA LEU A 21 24.92 34.43 4.26
C LEU A 21 24.72 33.14 3.45
N ALA A 22 25.83 32.51 3.08
CA ALA A 22 25.83 31.09 2.73
C ALA A 22 25.44 30.30 3.99
N VAL A 23 24.20 29.82 4.05
CA VAL A 23 23.85 28.72 4.95
C VAL A 23 24.41 27.46 4.29
N PRO A 24 25.25 26.66 4.97
CA PRO A 24 25.53 25.33 4.47
C PRO A 24 24.19 24.60 4.51
N VAL A 25 23.63 24.32 3.34
CA VAL A 25 22.60 23.29 3.20
C VAL A 25 23.29 22.01 3.65
N LEU A 26 23.09 21.63 4.91
CA LEU A 26 23.30 20.25 5.33
C LEU A 26 22.39 19.45 4.41
N GLY A 27 23.02 18.66 3.54
CA GLY A 27 22.35 17.92 2.49
C GLY A 27 21.15 17.18 3.06
N ALA A 28 19.97 17.52 2.55
CA ALA A 28 18.93 16.52 2.40
C ALA A 28 19.58 15.41 1.58
N GLN A 29 19.89 14.31 2.25
CA GLN A 29 20.31 13.08 1.60
C GLN A 29 19.07 12.62 0.85
N GLU A 30 18.98 13.00 -0.43
CA GLU A 30 18.17 12.31 -1.41
C GLU A 30 18.50 10.83 -1.25
N GLU A 31 17.52 10.07 -0.74
CA GLU A 31 17.55 8.63 -0.84
C GLU A 31 17.55 8.30 -2.33
N THR A 32 18.76 8.20 -2.86
CA THR A 32 19.06 7.63 -4.15
C THR A 32 18.54 6.20 -4.09
N LEU A 33 17.35 6.01 -4.64
CA LEU A 33 16.81 4.71 -4.99
C LEU A 33 17.89 4.02 -5.82
N ASN A 34 18.59 3.09 -5.20
CA ASN A 34 19.54 2.22 -5.88
C ASN A 34 18.77 1.33 -6.84
N GLU A 35 18.50 1.85 -8.04
CA GLU A 35 18.17 1.07 -9.22
C GLU A 35 19.40 0.25 -9.61
N THR A 36 19.60 -0.89 -8.96
CA THR A 36 20.47 -1.95 -9.50
C THR A 36 19.94 -3.33 -9.16
N LYS A 37 19.01 -3.80 -10.01
CA LYS A 37 19.21 -5.02 -10.82
C LYS A 37 17.97 -5.20 -11.69
N TYR A 38 18.17 -5.21 -13.00
CA TYR A 38 17.19 -5.68 -13.99
C TYR A 38 16.83 -7.14 -13.66
N ALA A 39 15.87 -7.34 -12.77
CA ALA A 39 14.98 -8.47 -12.80
C ALA A 39 13.88 -8.12 -13.81
N ASP A 40 13.47 -9.07 -14.63
CA ASP A 40 12.33 -8.94 -15.55
C ASP A 40 11.10 -8.36 -14.81
N THR A 41 10.83 -7.06 -15.00
CA THR A 41 9.79 -6.29 -14.28
C THR A 41 8.42 -6.39 -14.95
N SER A 42 8.18 -7.37 -15.84
CA SER A 42 6.91 -7.45 -16.58
C SER A 42 5.66 -7.69 -15.71
N GLY A 43 5.84 -8.07 -14.44
CA GLY A 43 4.77 -8.33 -13.49
C GLY A 43 4.56 -7.29 -12.39
N VAL A 44 5.40 -6.26 -12.22
CA VAL A 44 5.25 -5.28 -11.11
C VAL A 44 4.32 -4.14 -11.52
N ILE A 45 3.40 -3.77 -10.64
CA ILE A 45 2.44 -2.68 -10.84
C ILE A 45 2.93 -1.42 -10.12
N SER A 46 2.95 -0.29 -10.83
CA SER A 46 3.25 1.02 -10.23
C SER A 46 2.07 1.55 -9.40
N VAL A 47 2.35 2.49 -8.50
CA VAL A 47 1.30 3.16 -7.71
C VAL A 47 0.29 3.84 -8.63
N ASP A 48 0.75 4.61 -9.62
CA ASP A 48 -0.12 5.32 -10.57
C ASP A 48 -1.03 4.34 -11.33
N LYS A 49 -0.48 3.19 -11.77
CA LYS A 49 -1.28 2.18 -12.47
C LYS A 49 -2.30 1.55 -11.53
N ALA A 50 -1.92 1.30 -10.29
CA ALA A 50 -2.84 0.79 -9.28
C ALA A 50 -3.95 1.80 -8.94
N GLU A 51 -3.64 3.10 -8.93
CA GLU A 51 -4.62 4.17 -8.71
C GLU A 51 -5.64 4.25 -9.86
N GLU A 52 -5.18 4.18 -11.12
CA GLU A 52 -6.07 4.11 -12.28
C GLU A 52 -7.03 2.92 -12.18
N VAL A 53 -6.48 1.75 -11.84
CA VAL A 53 -7.25 0.51 -11.66
C VAL A 53 -8.22 0.63 -10.50
N ALA A 54 -7.83 1.22 -9.38
CA ALA A 54 -8.71 1.47 -8.24
C ALA A 54 -9.87 2.40 -8.64
N ALA A 55 -9.57 3.53 -9.29
CA ALA A 55 -10.57 4.51 -9.75
C ALA A 55 -11.55 3.91 -10.76
N TYR A 56 -11.08 3.05 -11.67
CA TYR A 56 -11.92 2.29 -12.58
C TYR A 56 -12.81 1.29 -11.82
N SER A 57 -12.19 0.49 -10.95
CA SER A 57 -12.85 -0.61 -10.24
C SER A 57 -13.98 -0.12 -9.33
N ILE A 58 -13.82 1.01 -8.62
CA ILE A 58 -14.89 1.52 -7.75
C ILE A 58 -16.15 1.90 -8.52
N LYS A 59 -16.03 2.32 -9.79
CA LYS A 59 -17.19 2.60 -10.66
C LYS A 59 -17.92 1.31 -11.02
N GLU A 60 -17.19 0.29 -11.46
CA GLU A 60 -17.73 -1.02 -11.79
C GLU A 60 -18.41 -1.68 -10.57
N ILE A 61 -17.75 -1.62 -9.42
CA ILE A 61 -18.26 -2.12 -8.14
C ILE A 61 -19.57 -1.40 -7.77
N SER A 62 -19.60 -0.08 -7.86
CA SER A 62 -20.81 0.71 -7.54
C SER A 62 -22.00 0.43 -8.47
N GLY A 63 -21.73 0.06 -9.72
CA GLY A 63 -22.76 -0.33 -10.69
C GLY A 63 -23.29 -1.75 -10.47
N SER A 64 -22.50 -2.60 -9.81
CA SER A 64 -22.78 -4.03 -9.64
C SER A 64 -23.31 -4.38 -8.25
N ILE A 65 -22.90 -3.63 -7.21
CA ILE A 65 -23.28 -3.86 -5.81
C ILE A 65 -24.10 -2.66 -5.31
N SER A 66 -25.40 -2.88 -5.06
CA SER A 66 -26.34 -1.84 -4.62
C SER A 66 -25.85 -1.09 -3.38
N ASP A 67 -25.30 -1.82 -2.43
CA ASP A 67 -24.85 -1.29 -1.14
C ASP A 67 -23.62 -0.39 -1.28
N LEU A 68 -22.91 -0.44 -2.41
CA LEU A 68 -21.76 0.39 -2.73
C LEU A 68 -22.08 1.44 -3.81
N SER A 69 -23.35 1.65 -4.14
CA SER A 69 -23.78 2.61 -5.18
C SER A 69 -23.29 4.04 -4.95
N GLU A 70 -23.03 4.44 -3.71
CA GLU A 70 -22.47 5.75 -3.36
C GLU A 70 -21.04 5.98 -3.89
N TRP A 71 -20.32 4.90 -4.24
CA TRP A 71 -18.95 4.95 -4.77
C TRP A 71 -18.90 5.39 -6.25
N LYS A 72 -20.03 5.47 -6.94
CA LYS A 72 -20.10 5.76 -8.39
C LYS A 72 -19.35 7.02 -8.82
N ASP A 73 -19.46 8.08 -8.02
CA ASP A 73 -18.71 9.34 -8.21
C ASP A 73 -17.81 9.62 -7.01
N ALA A 74 -17.24 8.57 -6.41
CA ALA A 74 -16.15 8.72 -5.46
C ALA A 74 -14.80 8.82 -6.20
N THR A 75 -13.79 9.32 -5.50
CA THR A 75 -12.40 9.28 -5.92
C THR A 75 -11.62 8.29 -5.05
N VAL A 76 -10.38 8.01 -5.42
CA VAL A 76 -9.47 7.21 -4.61
C VAL A 76 -8.29 8.07 -4.18
N GLU A 77 -7.76 7.81 -2.98
CA GLU A 77 -6.53 8.44 -2.47
C GLU A 77 -5.64 7.34 -1.91
N LEU A 78 -4.36 7.31 -2.30
CA LEU A 78 -3.40 6.33 -1.77
C LEU A 78 -3.34 6.43 -0.24
N SER A 79 -3.56 5.31 0.44
CA SER A 79 -3.44 5.20 1.89
C SER A 79 -2.10 4.58 2.27
N THR A 80 -1.86 3.32 1.89
CA THR A 80 -0.71 2.54 2.38
C THR A 80 -0.13 1.64 1.30
N ILE A 81 1.20 1.54 1.27
CA ILE A 81 1.92 0.51 0.49
C ILE A 81 2.22 -0.66 1.42
N TYR A 82 1.76 -1.85 1.04
CA TYR A 82 1.93 -3.09 1.79
C TYR A 82 3.01 -3.99 1.19
N TYR A 83 3.59 -4.83 2.03
CA TYR A 83 4.68 -5.72 1.66
C TYR A 83 4.39 -7.18 1.99
N ASP A 84 5.11 -8.09 1.32
CA ASP A 84 5.27 -9.48 1.74
C ASP A 84 6.42 -9.63 2.74
N PHE A 85 6.69 -10.87 3.19
CA PHE A 85 7.78 -11.16 4.11
C PHE A 85 9.18 -10.98 3.52
N ASP A 86 9.31 -11.10 2.21
CA ASP A 86 10.56 -10.88 1.48
C ASP A 86 10.84 -9.38 1.28
N GLY A 87 9.85 -8.54 1.58
CA GLY A 87 9.91 -7.09 1.48
C GLY A 87 9.58 -6.55 0.11
N ASN A 88 9.05 -7.37 -0.80
CA ASN A 88 8.46 -6.89 -2.05
C ASN A 88 7.11 -6.25 -1.76
N ARG A 89 6.70 -5.32 -2.62
CA ARG A 89 5.34 -4.75 -2.53
C ARG A 89 4.34 -5.85 -2.87
N SER A 90 3.34 -6.04 -2.01
CA SER A 90 2.28 -7.04 -2.21
C SER A 90 0.96 -6.39 -2.63
N ALA A 91 0.64 -5.21 -2.09
CA ALA A 91 -0.57 -4.48 -2.39
C ALA A 91 -0.43 -2.97 -2.17
N TYR A 92 -1.32 -2.22 -2.81
CA TYR A 92 -1.57 -0.81 -2.56
C TYR A 92 -2.99 -0.65 -2.03
N SER A 93 -3.17 0.01 -0.90
CA SER A 93 -4.49 0.36 -0.41
C SER A 93 -4.84 1.79 -0.76
N PHE A 94 -6.07 1.99 -1.20
CA PHE A 94 -6.63 3.30 -1.50
C PHE A 94 -7.89 3.52 -0.67
N ASN A 95 -7.99 4.70 -0.08
CA ASN A 95 -9.23 5.17 0.54
C ASN A 95 -10.18 5.63 -0.54
N VAL A 96 -11.42 5.16 -0.48
CA VAL A 96 -12.50 5.61 -1.37
C VAL A 96 -13.12 6.84 -0.75
N MET A 97 -13.04 7.97 -1.44
CA MET A 97 -13.40 9.28 -0.93
C MET A 97 -14.67 9.80 -1.61
N LYS A 98 -15.71 10.08 -0.82
CA LYS A 98 -16.95 10.75 -1.27
C LYS A 98 -17.15 12.01 -0.45
N ASN A 99 -17.33 13.14 -1.11
CA ASN A 99 -17.53 14.45 -0.44
C ASN A 99 -16.45 14.76 0.62
N LYS A 100 -15.18 14.43 0.34
CA LYS A 100 -14.03 14.58 1.25
C LYS A 100 -14.10 13.74 2.53
N GLN A 101 -14.95 12.71 2.56
CA GLN A 101 -15.04 11.74 3.63
C GLN A 101 -14.73 10.34 3.08
N GLN A 102 -14.06 9.53 3.90
CA GLN A 102 -13.78 8.13 3.56
C GLN A 102 -15.10 7.34 3.59
N ALA A 103 -15.49 6.81 2.44
CA ALA A 103 -16.65 5.94 2.25
C ALA A 103 -16.27 4.44 2.27
N GLY A 104 -14.96 4.14 2.31
CA GLY A 104 -14.42 2.79 2.40
C GLY A 104 -12.99 2.71 1.89
N TYR A 105 -12.58 1.52 1.46
CA TYR A 105 -11.27 1.26 0.88
C TYR A 105 -11.32 0.22 -0.23
N ILE A 106 -10.27 0.18 -1.05
CA ILE A 106 -9.99 -0.85 -2.05
C ILE A 106 -8.50 -1.17 -2.05
N PHE A 107 -8.15 -2.45 -2.16
CA PHE A 107 -6.77 -2.90 -2.33
C PHE A 107 -6.53 -3.38 -3.75
N ILE A 108 -5.46 -2.89 -4.34
CA ILE A 108 -4.99 -3.28 -5.65
C ILE A 108 -3.68 -4.06 -5.51
N SER A 109 -3.52 -5.15 -6.26
CA SER A 109 -2.27 -5.91 -6.23
C SER A 109 -1.11 -5.09 -6.76
N ALA A 110 0.04 -5.22 -6.09
CA ALA A 110 1.29 -4.65 -6.58
C ALA A 110 1.96 -5.52 -7.67
N THR A 111 1.33 -6.65 -8.05
CA THR A 111 1.86 -7.57 -9.06
C THR A 111 0.76 -8.12 -9.97
N LYS A 112 1.12 -8.56 -11.18
CA LYS A 112 0.23 -9.31 -12.10
C LYS A 112 0.05 -10.78 -11.73
N ASP A 113 0.84 -11.27 -10.77
CA ASP A 113 0.76 -12.63 -10.23
C ASP A 113 -0.48 -12.87 -9.35
N ASN A 114 -1.23 -11.80 -9.04
CA ASN A 114 -2.47 -11.86 -8.27
C ASN A 114 -3.55 -10.98 -8.94
N TYR A 115 -4.82 -11.17 -8.55
CA TYR A 115 -5.94 -10.44 -9.13
C TYR A 115 -5.78 -8.92 -8.96
N PRO A 116 -6.26 -8.11 -9.93
CA PRO A 116 -6.14 -6.66 -9.84
C PRO A 116 -6.75 -6.10 -8.56
N VAL A 117 -7.99 -6.47 -8.25
CA VAL A 117 -8.68 -6.10 -7.02
C VAL A 117 -8.57 -7.25 -6.02
N LEU A 118 -7.92 -7.00 -4.89
CA LEU A 118 -7.70 -8.01 -3.85
C LEU A 118 -8.84 -8.04 -2.83
N GLU A 119 -9.34 -6.87 -2.46
CA GLU A 119 -10.42 -6.67 -1.49
C GLU A 119 -10.96 -5.24 -1.56
N PHE A 120 -12.15 -5.04 -1.03
CA PHE A 120 -12.76 -3.74 -0.83
C PHE A 120 -13.82 -3.83 0.26
N SER A 121 -14.08 -2.72 0.95
CA SER A 121 -15.11 -2.66 2.01
C SER A 121 -15.50 -1.23 2.32
N LYS A 122 -16.67 -1.03 2.94
CA LYS A 122 -17.07 0.23 3.59
C LYS A 122 -16.36 0.49 4.92
N GLY A 123 -15.66 -0.52 5.45
CA GLY A 123 -14.94 -0.43 6.71
C GLY A 123 -13.69 0.43 6.64
N LYS A 124 -12.89 0.37 7.71
CA LYS A 124 -11.54 0.95 7.76
C LYS A 124 -10.49 -0.14 7.57
N ILE A 125 -9.34 0.24 7.05
CA ILE A 125 -8.21 -0.66 6.89
C ILE A 125 -7.60 -0.93 8.29
N PRO A 126 -7.20 -2.16 8.66
CA PRO A 126 -6.73 -2.45 10.02
C PRO A 126 -5.58 -1.56 10.53
N ASN A 127 -4.66 -1.15 9.66
CA ASN A 127 -3.54 -0.26 10.03
C ASN A 127 -3.97 1.21 10.23
N GLU A 128 -5.17 1.60 9.81
CA GLU A 128 -5.75 2.93 10.05
C GLU A 128 -6.51 3.00 11.37
N ILE A 129 -6.68 1.87 12.07
CA ILE A 129 -7.38 1.80 13.37
C ILE A 129 -6.35 2.05 14.49
N PRO A 130 -6.40 3.20 15.21
CA PRO A 130 -5.39 3.56 16.20
C PRO A 130 -5.24 2.53 17.33
N GLU A 131 -6.35 1.92 17.76
CA GLU A 131 -6.33 0.92 18.83
C GLU A 131 -5.48 -0.31 18.46
N LEU A 132 -5.55 -0.76 17.20
CA LEU A 132 -4.77 -1.90 16.71
C LEU A 132 -3.29 -1.55 16.56
N THR A 133 -2.97 -0.35 16.07
CA THR A 133 -1.57 0.08 15.88
C THR A 133 -0.88 0.43 17.21
N ILE A 134 -1.59 1.03 18.17
CA ILE A 134 -1.07 1.28 19.52
C ILE A 134 -0.79 -0.04 20.22
N ARG A 135 -1.74 -0.99 20.17
CA ARG A 135 -1.58 -2.29 20.83
C ARG A 135 -0.45 -3.11 20.21
N SER A 136 -0.34 -3.13 18.89
CA SER A 136 0.75 -3.83 18.20
C SER A 136 2.12 -3.25 18.54
N LYS A 137 2.27 -1.92 18.56
CA LYS A 137 3.52 -1.27 19.00
C LYS A 137 3.84 -1.58 20.47
N SER A 138 2.83 -1.66 21.33
CA SER A 138 3.02 -2.06 22.74
C SER A 138 3.55 -3.49 22.89
N LEU A 139 3.07 -4.42 22.08
CA LEU A 139 3.55 -5.82 22.07
C LEU A 139 5.00 -5.91 21.58
N ALA A 140 5.34 -5.18 20.52
CA ALA A 140 6.72 -5.08 20.05
C ALA A 140 7.63 -4.46 21.13
N LYS A 141 7.14 -3.46 21.86
CA LYS A 141 7.87 -2.84 22.97
C LYS A 141 8.12 -3.81 24.13
N GLU A 142 7.13 -4.61 24.52
CA GLU A 142 7.33 -5.62 25.57
C GLU A 142 8.45 -6.61 25.21
N ARG A 143 8.56 -6.98 23.93
CA ARG A 143 9.65 -7.82 23.43
C ARG A 143 11.00 -7.08 23.46
N ALA A 144 11.01 -5.83 23.02
CA ALA A 144 12.22 -5.00 22.97
C ALA A 144 12.79 -4.71 24.37
N ASP A 145 11.93 -4.42 25.35
CA ASP A 145 12.32 -4.08 26.72
C ASP A 145 13.02 -5.27 27.44
N LYS A 146 12.73 -6.52 27.04
CA LYS A 146 13.39 -7.72 27.58
C LYS A 146 14.87 -7.83 27.18
N GLU A 147 15.25 -7.18 26.07
CA GLU A 147 16.58 -7.31 25.45
C GLU A 147 17.30 -5.95 25.37
N ASP A 148 16.79 -4.91 26.05
CA ASP A 148 17.27 -3.52 26.00
C ASP A 148 17.38 -2.96 24.56
N LEU A 149 16.35 -3.25 23.75
CA LEU A 149 16.23 -2.83 22.36
C LEU A 149 15.21 -1.70 22.20
N THR A 150 15.29 -1.01 21.06
CA THR A 150 14.33 0.02 20.65
C THR A 150 13.48 -0.47 19.48
N VAL A 151 12.20 -0.07 19.47
CA VAL A 151 11.24 -0.44 18.43
C VAL A 151 11.28 0.59 17.30
N GLY A 152 11.57 0.14 16.08
CA GLY A 152 11.53 0.96 14.87
C GLY A 152 10.11 1.27 14.39
N GLU A 153 10.03 1.89 13.20
CA GLU A 153 8.75 2.16 12.55
C GLU A 153 8.05 0.89 12.07
N MET A 154 6.72 0.98 11.97
CA MET A 154 5.89 -0.13 11.49
C MET A 154 6.05 -0.29 9.98
N LYS A 155 6.40 -1.50 9.55
CA LYS A 155 6.26 -1.93 8.15
C LYS A 155 4.96 -2.76 8.01
N PRO A 156 3.96 -2.28 7.27
CA PRO A 156 2.70 -3.00 7.11
C PRO A 156 2.85 -4.16 6.13
N LEU A 157 2.42 -5.35 6.53
CA LEU A 157 2.41 -6.55 5.70
C LEU A 157 0.99 -6.96 5.34
N TYR A 158 0.79 -7.35 4.08
CA TYR A 158 -0.48 -7.88 3.58
C TYR A 158 -0.25 -9.22 2.89
N LEU A 159 -0.85 -10.28 3.45
CA LEU A 159 -0.79 -11.64 2.89
C LEU A 159 -2.16 -12.16 2.45
N GLY A 160 -3.17 -11.31 2.51
CA GLY A 160 -4.55 -11.63 2.16
C GLY A 160 -5.56 -10.92 3.08
N PRO A 161 -6.85 -11.04 2.76
CA PRO A 161 -7.91 -10.24 3.38
C PRO A 161 -8.19 -10.51 4.86
N THR A 162 -7.53 -11.50 5.44
CA THR A 162 -7.60 -11.83 6.86
C THR A 162 -6.23 -11.76 7.54
N PHE A 163 -5.19 -11.35 6.81
CA PHE A 163 -3.79 -11.50 7.20
C PHE A 163 -3.06 -10.16 7.05
N TYR A 164 -3.34 -9.25 7.98
CA TYR A 164 -2.68 -7.96 8.10
C TYR A 164 -1.72 -7.99 9.28
N TYR A 165 -0.45 -7.72 9.03
CA TYR A 165 0.57 -7.71 10.06
C TYR A 165 1.31 -6.39 10.14
N ALA A 166 1.82 -6.10 11.32
CA ALA A 166 2.80 -5.06 11.56
C ALA A 166 4.15 -5.72 11.83
N GLU A 167 5.12 -5.49 10.95
CA GLU A 167 6.53 -5.84 11.19
C GLU A 167 7.24 -4.65 11.84
N TYR A 168 7.86 -4.89 12.98
CA TYR A 168 8.72 -3.93 13.67
C TYR A 168 10.16 -4.46 13.69
N THR A 169 11.10 -3.64 13.23
CA THR A 169 12.52 -3.93 13.42
C THR A 169 12.93 -3.47 14.81
N LEU A 170 13.53 -4.36 15.60
CA LEU A 170 14.13 -4.04 16.88
C LEU A 170 15.62 -3.72 16.69
N THR A 171 16.06 -2.59 17.22
CA THR A 171 17.43 -2.11 17.05
C THR A 171 18.14 -1.88 18.39
N ASP A 172 19.46 -2.06 18.42
CA ASP A 172 20.25 -1.68 19.60
C ASP A 172 20.38 -0.15 19.75
N THR A 173 21.02 0.29 20.82
CA THR A 173 21.29 1.72 21.09
C THR A 173 22.12 2.42 20.02
N LYS A 174 22.74 1.68 19.09
CA LYS A 174 23.48 2.21 17.94
C LYS A 174 22.66 2.18 16.64
N GLY A 175 21.38 1.82 16.71
CA GLY A 175 20.47 1.72 15.55
C GLY A 175 20.71 0.47 14.70
N LYS A 176 21.50 -0.52 15.16
CA LYS A 176 21.71 -1.75 14.40
C LYS A 176 20.56 -2.72 14.64
N ALA A 177 19.91 -3.16 13.56
CA ALA A 177 18.88 -4.18 13.60
C ALA A 177 19.37 -5.49 14.25
N LYS A 178 18.54 -6.05 15.14
CA LYS A 178 18.81 -7.30 15.88
C LYS A 178 17.75 -8.36 15.64
N GLU A 179 16.49 -7.95 15.70
CA GLU A 179 15.34 -8.85 15.65
C GLU A 179 14.22 -8.18 14.87
N LYS A 180 13.31 -8.99 14.33
CA LYS A 180 12.03 -8.53 13.80
C LYS A 180 10.92 -9.12 14.67
N VAL A 181 9.94 -8.28 15.02
CA VAL A 181 8.71 -8.71 15.67
C VAL A 181 7.57 -8.50 14.70
N ILE A 182 6.81 -9.56 14.43
CA ILE A 182 5.62 -9.48 13.58
C ILE A 182 4.40 -9.64 14.47
N VAL A 183 3.47 -8.69 14.37
CA VAL A 183 2.23 -8.68 15.13
C VAL A 183 1.05 -8.79 14.18
N ASP A 184 0.16 -9.73 14.43
CA ASP A 184 -1.16 -9.79 13.79
C ASP A 184 -2.00 -8.60 14.26
N LEU A 185 -2.36 -7.71 13.32
CA LEU A 185 -3.07 -6.48 13.66
C LEU A 185 -4.49 -6.77 14.18
N PRO A 186 -5.37 -7.49 13.45
CA PRO A 186 -6.70 -7.83 13.93
C PRO A 186 -6.73 -8.58 15.27
N PHE A 187 -5.85 -9.56 15.47
CA PHE A 187 -5.87 -10.39 16.68
C PHE A 187 -4.99 -9.83 17.81
N SER A 188 -4.12 -8.86 17.51
CA SER A 188 -3.18 -8.26 18.45
C SER A 188 -2.33 -9.31 19.16
N THR A 189 -1.70 -10.18 18.37
CA THR A 189 -0.83 -11.27 18.84
C THR A 189 0.51 -11.23 18.13
N VAL A 190 1.59 -11.47 18.87
CA VAL A 190 2.91 -11.68 18.25
C VAL A 190 2.89 -13.03 17.54
N VAL A 191 3.31 -13.05 16.27
CA VAL A 191 3.33 -14.25 15.43
C VAL A 191 4.75 -14.73 15.24
N ASP A 192 4.95 -16.03 15.44
CA ASP A 192 6.21 -16.73 15.17
C ASP A 192 5.96 -17.76 14.06
N PHE A 193 6.30 -17.39 12.82
CA PHE A 193 6.10 -18.27 11.66
C PHE A 193 7.00 -19.51 11.66
N ASN A 194 8.02 -19.57 12.54
CA ASN A 194 8.85 -20.76 12.70
C ASN A 194 8.22 -21.79 13.66
N LYS A 195 7.17 -21.41 14.40
CA LYS A 195 6.42 -22.30 15.28
C LYS A 195 5.09 -22.67 14.64
N SER A 196 5.04 -23.84 14.02
CA SER A 196 3.76 -24.43 13.60
C SER A 196 3.01 -24.96 14.81
N ASN A 197 1.79 -24.47 15.04
CA ASN A 197 0.84 -25.06 15.99
C ASN A 197 0.05 -26.24 15.37
N VAL A 198 0.31 -26.56 14.10
CA VAL A 198 -0.34 -27.67 13.38
C VAL A 198 0.57 -28.89 13.45
N SER A 199 0.16 -29.90 14.22
CA SER A 199 0.80 -31.22 14.18
C SER A 199 0.30 -31.98 12.95
N VAL A 200 1.13 -32.07 11.92
CA VAL A 200 0.85 -32.93 10.77
C VAL A 200 1.45 -34.30 11.06
N PRO A 201 0.65 -35.38 11.08
CA PRO A 201 1.18 -36.74 11.20
C PRO A 201 2.24 -36.98 10.13
N GLU A 202 3.39 -37.51 10.53
CA GLU A 202 4.59 -37.61 9.68
C GLU A 202 4.35 -38.49 8.44
N ASP A 203 3.46 -39.46 8.56
CA ASP A 203 2.97 -40.35 7.49
C ASP A 203 2.02 -39.68 6.49
N LYS A 204 1.56 -38.46 6.75
CA LYS A 204 0.59 -37.73 5.90
C LYS A 204 1.08 -36.37 5.41
N LYS A 205 2.33 -35.98 5.69
CA LYS A 205 2.89 -34.70 5.22
C LYS A 205 2.79 -34.55 3.70
N ASP A 206 3.12 -35.60 2.95
CA ASP A 206 3.05 -35.61 1.48
C ASP A 206 1.61 -35.55 0.94
N TYR A 207 0.62 -36.02 1.71
CA TYR A 207 -0.79 -35.99 1.30
C TYR A 207 -1.41 -34.60 1.46
N TYR A 208 -1.10 -33.89 2.54
CA TYR A 208 -1.64 -32.55 2.81
C TYR A 208 -0.89 -31.44 2.08
N PHE A 209 0.40 -31.63 1.80
CA PHE A 209 1.26 -30.65 1.17
C PHE A 209 2.01 -31.26 -0.02
N ASN A 210 1.28 -31.90 -0.94
CA ASN A 210 1.86 -32.28 -2.22
C ASN A 210 2.29 -31.00 -2.95
N ASP A 211 3.59 -30.71 -2.90
CA ASP A 211 4.21 -29.50 -3.43
C ASP A 211 3.85 -29.27 -4.90
N THR A 212 3.76 -30.35 -5.71
CA THR A 212 3.34 -30.27 -7.11
C THR A 212 1.92 -29.73 -7.27
N SER A 213 0.98 -30.17 -6.42
CA SER A 213 -0.42 -29.71 -6.48
C SER A 213 -0.55 -28.24 -6.05
N LEU A 214 0.20 -27.83 -5.03
CA LEU A 214 0.22 -26.45 -4.56
C LEU A 214 0.86 -25.51 -5.58
N GLN A 215 1.95 -25.95 -6.22
CA GLN A 215 2.58 -25.23 -7.34
C GLN A 215 1.61 -25.10 -8.51
N GLN A 216 0.93 -26.18 -8.91
CA GLN A 216 -0.04 -26.12 -10.00
C GLN A 216 -1.19 -25.14 -9.71
N GLN A 217 -1.71 -25.12 -8.48
CA GLN A 217 -2.74 -24.15 -8.07
C GLN A 217 -2.23 -22.71 -8.06
N ARG A 218 -0.95 -22.47 -7.71
CA ARG A 218 -0.33 -21.14 -7.80
C ARG A 218 -0.24 -20.70 -9.26
N GLU A 219 0.22 -21.56 -10.16
CA GLU A 219 0.34 -21.23 -11.58
C GLU A 219 -1.03 -20.97 -12.24
N ILE A 220 -2.05 -21.77 -11.93
CA ILE A 220 -3.41 -21.53 -12.43
C ILE A 220 -3.93 -20.16 -11.96
N ARG A 221 -3.74 -19.83 -10.68
CA ARG A 221 -4.15 -18.51 -10.13
C ARG A 221 -3.40 -17.36 -10.79
N LYS A 222 -2.09 -17.50 -11.04
CA LYS A 222 -1.30 -16.51 -11.76
C LYS A 222 -1.81 -16.32 -13.18
N GLN A 223 -2.13 -17.40 -13.90
CA GLN A 223 -2.65 -17.31 -15.25
C GLN A 223 -4.01 -16.59 -15.29
N ASP A 224 -4.92 -16.92 -14.38
CA ASP A 224 -6.22 -16.24 -14.30
C ASP A 224 -6.04 -14.76 -13.92
N ALA A 225 -5.21 -14.46 -12.92
CA ALA A 225 -4.87 -13.10 -12.53
C ALA A 225 -4.35 -12.27 -13.71
N ASN A 226 -3.39 -12.80 -14.48
CA ASN A 226 -2.87 -12.15 -15.68
C ASN A 226 -3.96 -11.88 -16.73
N ALA A 227 -4.90 -12.82 -16.91
CA ALA A 227 -6.05 -12.62 -17.80
C ALA A 227 -6.98 -11.49 -17.30
N LYS A 228 -7.19 -11.36 -15.98
CA LYS A 228 -7.96 -10.25 -15.39
C LYS A 228 -7.25 -8.92 -15.54
N TRP A 229 -5.94 -8.86 -15.32
CA TRP A 229 -5.13 -7.67 -15.59
C TRP A 229 -5.22 -7.21 -17.05
N LYS A 230 -5.13 -8.15 -18.00
CA LYS A 230 -5.30 -7.83 -19.41
C LYS A 230 -6.70 -7.30 -19.72
N SER A 231 -7.73 -7.95 -19.18
CA SER A 231 -9.13 -7.56 -19.38
C SER A 231 -9.44 -6.14 -18.86
N ILE A 232 -8.97 -5.80 -17.64
CA ILE A 232 -9.19 -4.47 -17.08
C ILE A 232 -8.42 -3.38 -17.84
N GLU A 233 -7.18 -3.67 -18.27
CA GLU A 233 -6.39 -2.77 -19.11
C GLU A 233 -7.09 -2.50 -20.45
N GLU A 234 -7.60 -3.54 -21.12
CA GLU A 234 -8.36 -3.41 -22.37
C GLU A 234 -9.62 -2.56 -22.17
N ARG A 235 -10.43 -2.83 -21.14
CA ARG A 235 -11.65 -2.04 -20.87
C ARG A 235 -11.37 -0.57 -20.57
N MET A 236 -10.35 -0.29 -19.76
CA MET A 236 -9.93 1.09 -19.48
C MET A 236 -9.54 1.84 -20.76
N THR A 237 -8.86 1.18 -21.70
CA THR A 237 -8.52 1.80 -22.99
C THR A 237 -9.74 2.05 -23.87
N MET A 238 -10.72 1.13 -23.87
CA MET A 238 -11.95 1.28 -24.66
C MET A 238 -12.86 2.40 -24.17
N GLU A 239 -12.99 2.59 -22.85
CA GLU A 239 -13.77 3.70 -22.28
C GLU A 239 -13.16 5.08 -22.54
N THR A 240 -11.86 5.14 -22.79
CA THR A 240 -11.14 6.38 -23.14
C THR A 240 -11.39 6.80 -24.61
N ILE A 241 -11.95 5.90 -25.43
CA ILE A 241 -12.39 6.19 -26.80
C ILE A 241 -13.89 6.55 -26.75
N PRO A 242 -14.33 7.70 -27.30
CA PRO A 242 -15.74 8.08 -27.28
C PRO A 242 -16.53 7.19 -28.24
N ALA A 243 -16.91 6.00 -27.78
CA ALA A 243 -17.81 5.11 -28.46
C ALA A 243 -18.99 4.84 -27.53
N GLY A 244 -20.14 5.42 -27.86
CA GLY A 244 -21.38 5.09 -27.18
C GLY A 244 -21.62 3.59 -27.30
N TYR A 245 -21.60 2.89 -26.16
CA TYR A 245 -22.01 1.50 -26.12
C TYR A 245 -22.93 1.18 -24.95
N THR A 246 -23.89 0.38 -25.37
CA THR A 246 -25.01 -0.27 -24.73
C THR A 246 -24.56 -1.11 -23.53
N SER A 247 -25.18 -0.86 -22.37
CA SER A 247 -25.09 -1.71 -21.20
C SER A 247 -25.74 -3.07 -21.48
N THR A 248 -24.94 -4.13 -21.58
CA THR A 248 -25.44 -5.49 -21.33
C THR A 248 -25.32 -5.76 -19.84
N ARG A 249 -26.43 -5.61 -19.12
CA ARG A 249 -26.60 -6.12 -17.76
C ARG A 249 -26.27 -7.62 -17.75
N SER A 250 -25.10 -7.99 -17.25
CA SER A 250 -24.85 -9.34 -16.73
C SER A 250 -24.90 -9.29 -15.22
N ILE A 251 -25.74 -10.15 -14.68
CA ILE A 251 -26.07 -10.33 -13.26
C ILE A 251 -24.79 -10.58 -12.44
N GLY A 252 -24.55 -9.79 -11.40
CA GLY A 252 -23.98 -10.22 -10.11
C GLY A 252 -22.48 -10.49 -9.94
N TYR A 253 -21.63 -10.41 -10.99
CA TYR A 253 -20.19 -10.69 -10.84
C TYR A 253 -19.34 -9.44 -11.04
N ILE A 254 -18.45 -9.13 -10.09
CA ILE A 254 -17.34 -8.20 -10.33
C ILE A 254 -16.27 -9.00 -11.07
N TYR A 255 -15.98 -8.61 -12.31
CA TYR A 255 -15.15 -9.40 -13.22
C TYR A 255 -13.72 -9.68 -12.72
N ASP A 256 -13.20 -8.87 -11.80
CA ASP A 256 -11.78 -8.83 -11.42
C ASP A 256 -11.50 -9.23 -9.97
N VAL A 257 -12.50 -9.78 -9.28
CA VAL A 257 -12.39 -10.30 -7.91
C VAL A 257 -12.38 -11.83 -7.96
N PRO A 258 -11.58 -12.52 -7.13
CA PRO A 258 -11.63 -13.98 -7.05
C PRO A 258 -13.07 -14.48 -6.81
N ASN A 259 -13.53 -15.41 -7.64
CA ASN A 259 -14.79 -16.11 -7.40
C ASN A 259 -14.52 -17.24 -6.41
N TYR A 260 -14.92 -17.07 -5.15
CA TYR A 260 -14.84 -18.15 -4.16
C TYR A 260 -16.06 -19.07 -4.35
N PRO A 261 -15.87 -20.38 -4.59
CA PRO A 261 -16.97 -21.35 -4.64
C PRO A 261 -17.64 -21.55 -3.28
#